data_AF-A0A3B9KCU2-F1
#
_entry.id   AF-A0A3B9KCU2-F1
#
_cell.length_a   1.000
_cell.length_b   1.000
_cell.length_c   1.000
_cell.angle_alpha   90.00
_cell.angle_beta   90.00
_cell.angle_gamma   90.00
#
_symmetry.space_group_name_H-M   'P 1'
#
loop_
_entity.id
_entity.type
_entity.pdbx_description
1 polymer ?
#
loop_
_entity_poly.entity_id
_entity_poly.type
_entity_poly.pdbx_seq_one_letter_code
_entity_poly.pdbx_strand_id
1 'polypeptide(L)'
;MAQPSQKQPRPDPIPRGLVVIARNDTNQIVTRITSHRDLVGAIHTARSVLLLKPGAVRVEVHHGERLTSKYDGKPLAIVSHEDLYVDQH
;
A
#
# COMPACT_ATOMS: atom_id res chain seq x y z
N MET A 1 32.11 23.15 31.91
CA MET A 1 30.69 23.18 31.49
C MET A 1 30.60 22.46 30.15
N ALA A 2 30.03 21.26 30.09
CA ALA A 2 29.97 20.46 28.85
C ALA A 2 28.55 20.53 28.27
N GLN A 3 28.44 20.90 26.99
CA GLN A 3 27.17 20.92 26.25
C GLN A 3 26.66 19.49 26.02
N PRO A 4 25.35 19.22 26.18
CA PRO A 4 24.79 17.92 25.83
C PRO A 4 24.69 17.80 24.31
N SER A 5 25.46 16.86 23.74
CA SER A 5 25.36 16.47 22.34
C SER A 5 23.93 16.04 22.01
N GLN A 6 23.23 16.87 21.23
CA GLN A 6 21.93 16.53 20.66
C GLN A 6 22.13 15.33 19.72
N LYS A 7 21.74 14.14 20.19
CA LYS A 7 21.60 12.96 19.34
C LYS A 7 20.51 13.28 18.31
N GLN A 8 20.92 13.63 17.09
CA GLN A 8 20.02 13.69 15.95
C GLN A 8 19.17 12.41 15.91
N PRO A 9 17.84 12.52 15.83
CA PRO A 9 17.00 11.35 15.63
C PRO A 9 17.40 10.72 14.30
N ARG A 10 17.87 9.47 14.35
CA ARG A 10 18.15 8.68 13.15
C ARG A 10 16.87 8.62 12.33
N PRO A 11 16.88 8.84 11.01
CA PRO A 11 15.70 8.62 10.21
C PRO A 11 15.27 7.17 10.42
N ASP A 12 14.03 6.96 10.87
CA ASP A 12 13.45 5.63 10.99
C ASP A 12 13.73 4.87 9.68
N PRO A 13 14.18 3.61 9.75
CA PRO A 13 14.47 2.85 8.55
C PRO A 13 13.21 2.84 7.69
N ILE A 14 13.30 3.46 6.50
CA ILE A 14 12.22 3.47 5.51
C ILE A 14 11.75 2.02 5.39
N PRO A 15 10.51 1.68 5.76
CA PRO A 15 10.06 0.31 5.78
C PRO A 15 10.24 -0.27 4.36
N ARG A 16 11.16 -1.21 4.24
CA ARG A 16 11.54 -1.83 2.97
C ARG A 16 10.46 -2.85 2.61
N GLY A 17 9.45 -2.40 1.88
CA GLY A 17 8.36 -3.27 1.44
C GLY A 17 7.32 -2.50 0.64
N LEU A 18 6.42 -3.25 0.02
CA LEU A 18 5.24 -2.70 -0.63
C LEU A 18 4.04 -2.89 0.29
N VAL A 19 3.07 -2.00 0.19
CA VAL A 19 1.79 -2.16 0.89
C VAL A 19 0.66 -2.10 -0.11
N VAL A 20 -0.21 -3.09 -0.01
CA VAL A 20 -1.43 -3.20 -0.80
C VAL A 20 -2.59 -2.70 0.06
N ILE A 21 -3.24 -1.62 -0.39
CA ILE A 21 -4.33 -0.94 0.30
C ILE A 21 -5.60 -1.10 -0.53
N ALA A 22 -6.58 -1.85 -0.03
CA ALA A 22 -7.89 -1.94 -0.65
C ALA A 22 -8.81 -0.88 -0.06
N ARG A 23 -9.55 -0.20 -0.95
CA ARG A 23 -10.48 0.86 -0.61
C ARG A 23 -11.89 0.52 -1.10
N ASN A 24 -12.89 0.98 -0.36
CA ASN A 24 -14.28 0.96 -0.81
C ASN A 24 -14.65 2.21 -1.64
N ASP A 25 -15.91 2.28 -2.05
CA ASP A 25 -16.54 3.38 -2.77
C ASP A 25 -16.47 4.73 -2.03
N THR A 26 -16.48 4.71 -0.71
CA THR A 26 -16.27 5.90 0.15
C THR A 26 -14.79 6.22 0.40
N ASN A 27 -13.88 5.58 -0.35
CA ASN A 27 -12.42 5.75 -0.27
C ASN A 27 -11.80 5.35 1.09
N GLN A 28 -12.55 4.64 1.94
CA GLN A 28 -12.06 4.11 3.21
C GLN A 28 -11.23 2.85 2.99
N ILE A 29 -10.17 2.68 3.78
CA ILE A 29 -9.35 1.47 3.75
C ILE A 29 -10.14 0.33 4.38
N VAL A 30 -10.42 -0.71 3.59
CA VAL A 30 -11.11 -1.93 4.04
C VAL A 30 -10.17 -3.11 4.24
N THR A 31 -8.99 -3.07 3.62
CA THR A 31 -7.93 -4.08 3.78
C THR A 31 -6.56 -3.43 3.61
N ARG A 32 -5.58 -3.86 4.41
CA ARG A 32 -4.16 -3.49 4.30
C ARG A 32 -3.32 -4.76 4.38
N ILE A 33 -2.41 -4.93 3.41
CA ILE A 33 -1.50 -6.07 3.36
C ILE A 33 -0.09 -5.56 3.10
N THR A 34 0.83 -5.83 4.00
CA THR A 34 2.27 -5.67 3.78
C THR A 34 2.76 -6.80 2.89
N SER A 35 3.34 -6.44 1.75
CA SER A 35 3.94 -7.37 0.80
C SER A 35 5.46 -7.22 0.82
N HIS A 36 6.14 -8.33 1.06
CA HIS A 36 7.59 -8.44 0.89
C HIS A 36 7.99 -8.80 -0.55
N ARG A 37 7.00 -8.96 -1.45
CA ARG A 37 7.23 -9.23 -2.86
C ARG A 37 7.61 -7.95 -3.61
N ASP A 38 8.14 -8.12 -4.81
CA ASP A 38 8.31 -7.04 -5.76
C ASP A 38 6.95 -6.48 -6.24
N LEU A 39 7.01 -5.47 -7.10
CA LEU A 39 5.83 -4.78 -7.60
C LEU A 39 4.86 -5.73 -8.32
N VAL A 40 5.36 -6.66 -9.12
CA VAL A 40 4.55 -7.64 -9.84
C VAL A 40 3.80 -8.53 -8.85
N GLY A 41 4.49 -9.08 -7.85
CA GLY A 41 3.86 -9.88 -6.80
C GLY A 41 2.83 -9.09 -5.97
N ALA A 42 3.07 -7.81 -5.73
CA ALA A 42 2.11 -6.93 -5.05
C ALA A 42 0.88 -6.63 -5.93
N ILE A 43 1.03 -6.48 -7.25
CA ILE A 43 -0.09 -6.32 -8.18
C ILE A 43 -0.95 -7.59 -8.24
N HIS A 44 -0.34 -8.77 -8.26
CA HIS A 44 -1.11 -10.02 -8.16
C HIS A 44 -1.91 -10.09 -6.85
N THR A 45 -1.30 -9.68 -5.75
CA THR A 45 -2.00 -9.58 -4.46
C THR A 45 -3.14 -8.57 -4.54
N ALA A 46 -2.93 -7.42 -5.20
CA ALA A 46 -3.98 -6.42 -5.38
C ALA A 46 -5.18 -6.96 -6.18
N ARG A 47 -4.93 -7.69 -7.27
CA ARG A 47 -5.98 -8.38 -8.05
C ARG A 47 -6.73 -9.41 -7.19
N SER A 48 -6.02 -10.27 -6.46
CA SER A 48 -6.65 -11.26 -5.57
C SER A 48 -7.49 -10.59 -4.48
N VAL A 49 -7.01 -9.52 -3.87
CA VAL A 49 -7.78 -8.77 -2.85
C VAL A 49 -9.05 -8.20 -3.44
N LEU A 50 -8.98 -7.63 -4.64
CA LEU A 50 -10.15 -7.05 -5.31
C LEU A 50 -11.20 -8.12 -5.61
N LEU A 51 -10.79 -9.32 -6.04
CA LEU A 51 -11.69 -10.44 -6.28
C LEU A 51 -12.28 -11.05 -5.00
N LEU A 52 -11.51 -11.08 -3.91
CA LEU A 52 -11.85 -11.82 -2.69
C LEU A 52 -12.44 -10.96 -1.58
N LYS A 53 -12.36 -9.63 -1.64
CA LYS A 53 -12.85 -8.72 -0.61
C LYS A 53 -14.15 -8.04 -1.06
N PRO A 54 -15.32 -8.53 -0.64
CA PRO A 54 -16.59 -7.85 -0.91
C PRO A 54 -16.52 -6.43 -0.34
N GLY A 55 -16.73 -5.43 -1.20
CA GLY A 55 -16.66 -4.01 -0.85
C GLY A 55 -15.31 -3.33 -1.11
N ALA A 56 -14.27 -4.05 -1.53
CA ALA A 56 -13.13 -3.39 -2.17
C ALA A 56 -13.53 -3.03 -3.60
N VAL A 57 -13.42 -1.76 -3.98
CA VAL A 57 -13.69 -1.30 -5.36
C VAL A 57 -12.41 -0.93 -6.11
N ARG A 58 -11.35 -0.63 -5.35
CA ARG A 58 -10.06 -0.20 -5.82
C ARG A 58 -8.98 -0.70 -4.88
N VAL A 59 -7.85 -1.11 -5.42
CA VAL A 59 -6.67 -1.50 -4.65
C VAL A 59 -5.47 -0.70 -5.13
N GLU A 60 -4.66 -0.24 -4.18
CA GLU A 60 -3.51 0.62 -4.41
C GLU A 60 -2.25 -0.04 -3.88
N VAL A 61 -1.15 0.06 -4.62
CA VAL A 61 0.16 -0.41 -4.17
C VAL A 61 1.03 0.79 -3.83
N HIS A 62 1.56 0.83 -2.61
CA HIS A 62 2.35 1.94 -2.08
C HIS A 62 3.75 1.46 -1.66
N HIS A 63 4.72 2.38 -1.66
CA HIS A 63 6.01 2.13 -1.03
C HIS A 63 5.93 2.31 0.48
N GLY A 64 6.40 1.28 1.19
CA GLY A 64 6.60 1.31 2.62
C GLY A 64 5.29 1.34 3.40
N GLU A 65 5.34 0.77 4.58
CA GLU A 65 4.24 0.84 5.51
C GLU A 65 4.23 2.20 6.20
N ARG A 66 3.23 3.04 5.92
CA ARG A 66 3.05 4.29 6.66
C ARG A 66 2.42 3.99 8.02
N LEU A 67 2.96 4.63 9.06
CA LEU A 67 2.45 4.58 10.43
C LEU A 67 1.02 5.15 10.52
N THR A 68 0.68 6.06 9.62
CA THR A 68 -0.65 6.65 9.54
C THR A 68 -1.57 5.80 8.68
N SER A 69 -2.80 5.58 9.14
CA SER A 69 -3.91 4.96 8.38
C SER A 69 -4.30 5.72 7.11
N LYS A 70 -3.66 6.86 6.84
CA LYS A 70 -3.85 7.68 5.65
C LYS A 70 -2.72 7.42 4.65
N TYR A 71 -3.01 6.57 3.67
CA TYR A 71 -2.15 6.37 2.50
C TYR A 71 -2.52 7.39 1.41
N ASP A 72 -2.12 8.65 1.61
CA ASP A 72 -2.43 9.76 0.69
C ASP A 72 -1.27 10.05 -0.30
N GLY A 73 -0.23 9.22 -0.31
CA GLY A 73 0.85 9.30 -1.28
C GLY A 73 0.42 8.81 -2.67
N LYS A 74 1.18 9.19 -3.71
CA LYS A 74 0.97 8.65 -5.06
C LYS A 74 1.26 7.13 -5.04
N PRO A 75 0.27 6.28 -5.35
CA PRO A 75 0.51 4.86 -5.45
C PRO A 75 1.40 4.54 -6.65
N LEU A 76 2.14 3.44 -6.55
CA LEU A 76 2.94 2.85 -7.63
C LEU A 76 2.07 2.20 -8.70
N ALA A 77 0.97 1.58 -8.24
CA ALA A 77 0.00 0.95 -9.10
C ALA A 77 -1.39 1.08 -8.47
N ILE A 78 -2.40 1.15 -9.32
CA ILE A 78 -3.82 1.11 -8.93
C ILE A 78 -4.44 0.00 -9.76
N VAL A 79 -5.28 -0.81 -9.12
CA VAL A 79 -6.08 -1.86 -9.75
C VAL A 79 -7.53 -1.63 -9.36
N SER A 80 -8.40 -1.42 -10.35
CA SER A 80 -9.85 -1.38 -10.20
C SER A 80 -10.48 -2.62 -10.82
N HIS A 81 -11.80 -2.76 -10.68
CA HIS A 81 -12.51 -3.87 -11.30
C HIS A 81 -12.42 -3.83 -12.83
N GLU A 82 -12.28 -2.64 -13.42
CA GLU A 82 -12.14 -2.46 -14.87
C GLU A 82 -10.85 -3.11 -15.38
N ASP A 83 -9.76 -3.01 -14.61
CA ASP A 83 -8.47 -3.61 -14.94
C ASP A 83 -8.48 -5.14 -14.90
N LEU A 84 -9.47 -5.76 -14.23
CA LEU A 84 -9.63 -7.22 -14.20
C LEU A 84 -10.23 -7.78 -15.49
N TYR A 85 -11.03 -6.98 -16.20
CA TYR A 85 -11.69 -7.41 -17.44
C TYR A 85 -10.74 -7.44 -18.64
N VAL A 86 -9.65 -6.66 -18.60
CA VAL A 86 -8.68 -6.56 -19.70
C VAL A 86 -7.80 -7.81 -19.81
N ASP A 87 -7.72 -8.64 -18.77
CA ASP A 87 -6.84 -9.82 -18.71
C ASP A 87 -7.50 -11.12 -19.22
N GLN A 88 -8.75 -11.08 -19.71
CA GLN A 88 -9.52 -12.26 -20.17
C GLN A 88 -9.67 -12.42 -21.70
N HIS A 89 -8.90 -11.69 -22.51
CA HIS A 89 -8.93 -11.80 -23.97
C HIS A 89 -7.58 -12.18 -24.57
#